data_AF-K1S295-F1
#
_entry.id   AF-K1S295-F1
#
_cell.length_a   1.000
_cell.length_b   1.000
_cell.length_c   1.000
_cell.angle_alpha   90.00
_cell.angle_beta   90.00
_cell.angle_gamma   90.00
#
_symmetry.space_group_name_H-M   'P 1'
#
loop_
_entity.id
_entity.type
_entity.pdbx_description
1 polymer ?
#
loop_
_entity_poly.entity_id
_entity_poly.type
_entity_poly.pdbx_seq_one_letter_code
_entity_poly.pdbx_strand_id
1 'polypeptide(L)'
;DLARKGEEVELKPKLLVIDEIELLDDGLDIAEPWIKVRVVCSKGTYIRALARDIGEALQSGAHLTALERTRVGDVRLADCLNPLDFKEWIEAQEIDI
;
A
#
# COMPACT_ATOMS: atom_id res chain seq x y z
N ASP A 1 18.73 -7.28 2.80
CA ASP A 1 20.09 -7.54 2.25
C ASP A 1 20.25 -8.92 1.64
N LEU A 2 19.76 -10.00 2.26
CA LEU A 2 19.86 -11.37 1.71
C LEU A 2 19.30 -11.50 0.27
N ALA A 3 18.06 -11.05 0.03
CA ALA A 3 17.48 -11.05 -1.32
C ALA A 3 18.27 -10.18 -2.33
N ARG A 4 18.93 -9.10 -1.89
CA ARG A 4 19.80 -8.28 -2.78
C ARG A 4 21.11 -8.97 -3.12
N LYS A 5 21.53 -9.96 -2.32
CA LYS A 5 22.70 -10.80 -2.55
C LYS A 5 22.37 -12.07 -3.35
N GLY A 6 21.12 -12.23 -3.79
CA GLY A 6 20.64 -13.43 -4.49
C GLY A 6 20.44 -14.63 -3.56
N GLU A 7 20.49 -14.44 -2.24
CA GLU A 7 20.22 -15.50 -1.28
C GLU A 7 18.70 -15.64 -1.11
N GLU A 8 18.19 -16.83 -1.37
CA GLU A 8 16.78 -17.16 -1.10
C GLU A 8 16.52 -17.14 0.40
N VAL A 9 15.47 -16.42 0.78
CA VAL A 9 15.01 -16.37 2.17
C VAL A 9 13.68 -17.08 2.24
N GLU A 10 13.65 -18.18 2.98
CA GLU A 10 12.40 -18.85 3.31
C GLU A 10 11.61 -17.97 4.28
N LEU A 11 10.59 -17.28 3.77
CA LEU A 11 9.68 -16.48 4.57
C LEU A 11 8.62 -17.38 5.17
N LYS A 12 8.59 -17.48 6.51
CA LYS A 12 7.52 -18.20 7.19
C LYS A 12 6.17 -17.51 6.93
N PRO A 13 5.12 -18.25 6.56
CA PRO A 13 3.79 -17.67 6.37
C PRO A 13 3.28 -17.12 7.70
N LYS A 14 2.58 -15.98 7.62
CA LYS A 14 2.02 -15.29 8.79
C LYS A 14 0.53 -15.12 8.59
N LEU A 15 -0.24 -15.50 9.61
CA LEU A 15 -1.67 -15.25 9.62
C LEU A 15 -1.92 -13.74 9.71
N LEU A 16 -2.76 -13.25 8.81
CA LEU A 16 -3.17 -11.86 8.70
C LEU A 16 -4.68 -11.80 8.40
N VAL A 17 -5.27 -10.65 8.66
CA VAL A 17 -6.69 -10.38 8.40
C VAL A 17 -6.80 -9.30 7.34
N ILE A 18 -7.62 -9.58 6.32
CA ILE A 18 -8.17 -8.59 5.39
C ILE A 18 -9.61 -8.38 5.83
N ASP A 19 -9.88 -7.22 6.41
CA ASP A 19 -11.22 -6.87 6.91
C ASP A 19 -12.15 -6.51 5.75
N GLU A 20 -11.61 -5.89 4.70
CA GLU A 20 -12.37 -5.48 3.52
C GLU A 20 -11.46 -5.41 2.29
N ILE A 21 -11.98 -5.83 1.14
CA ILE A 21 -11.37 -5.60 -0.17
C ILE A 21 -12.45 -5.19 -1.17
N GLU A 22 -12.18 -4.12 -1.91
CA GLU A 22 -13.11 -3.54 -2.88
C GLU A 22 -12.36 -3.25 -4.18
N LEU A 23 -12.92 -3.66 -5.32
CA LEU A 23 -12.46 -3.23 -6.64
C LEU A 23 -12.99 -1.83 -6.92
N LEU A 24 -12.10 -0.86 -7.08
CA LEU A 24 -12.45 0.53 -7.31
C LEU A 24 -12.51 0.89 -8.79
N ASP A 25 -11.60 0.32 -9.58
CA ASP A 25 -11.43 0.64 -10.99
C ASP A 25 -10.57 -0.45 -11.66
N ASP A 26 -10.65 -0.55 -12.98
CA ASP A 26 -9.85 -1.48 -13.76
C ASP A 26 -9.60 -0.98 -15.19
N GLY A 27 -8.50 -1.46 -15.77
CA GLY A 27 -8.17 -1.26 -17.17
C GLY A 27 -7.84 -2.60 -17.79
N LEU A 28 -8.81 -3.51 -17.89
CA LEU A 28 -8.57 -4.85 -18.44
C LEU A 28 -8.49 -4.90 -19.97
N ASP A 29 -9.03 -3.88 -20.66
CA ASP A 29 -9.14 -3.83 -22.13
C ASP A 29 -7.90 -3.24 -22.84
N ILE A 30 -6.79 -3.05 -22.13
CA ILE A 30 -5.55 -2.50 -22.68
C ILE A 30 -4.42 -3.53 -22.68
N ALA A 31 -3.34 -3.26 -23.41
CA ALA A 31 -2.22 -4.18 -23.55
C ALA A 31 -1.52 -4.50 -22.21
N GLU A 32 -1.53 -3.55 -21.27
CA GLU A 32 -0.99 -3.71 -19.92
C GLU A 32 -2.13 -3.61 -18.89
N PRO A 33 -2.84 -4.71 -18.62
CA PRO A 33 -4.03 -4.66 -17.78
C PRO A 33 -3.69 -4.36 -16.33
N TRP A 34 -4.57 -3.64 -15.65
CA TRP A 34 -4.43 -3.30 -14.24
C TRP A 34 -5.77 -3.29 -13.51
N ILE A 35 -5.72 -3.45 -12.20
CA ILE A 35 -6.85 -3.26 -11.29
C ILE A 35 -6.45 -2.34 -10.15
N LYS A 36 -7.38 -1.54 -9.67
CA LYS A 36 -7.23 -0.70 -8.48
C LYS A 36 -8.15 -1.23 -7.39
N VAL A 37 -7.58 -1.58 -6.25
CA VAL A 37 -8.34 -2.09 -5.11
C VAL A 37 -8.14 -1.23 -3.88
N ARG A 38 -9.19 -1.09 -3.06
CA ARG A 38 -9.11 -0.59 -1.70
C ARG A 38 -9.07 -1.77 -0.75
N VAL A 39 -8.13 -1.75 0.19
CA VAL A 39 -7.94 -2.83 1.16
C VAL A 39 -7.95 -2.25 2.58
N VAL A 40 -8.79 -2.82 3.45
CA VAL A 40 -8.70 -2.64 4.90
C VAL A 40 -8.07 -3.92 5.46
N CYS A 41 -6.95 -3.78 6.16
CA CYS A 41 -6.17 -4.93 6.61
C CYS A 41 -5.48 -4.69 7.94
N SER A 42 -5.19 -5.79 8.62
CA SER A 42 -4.39 -5.83 9.84
C SER A 42 -2.93 -5.42 9.61
N LYS A 43 -2.25 -5.03 10.70
CA LYS A 43 -0.83 -4.66 10.68
C LYS A 43 0.06 -5.78 10.16
N GLY A 44 1.10 -5.41 9.40
CA GLY A 44 2.06 -6.36 8.86
C GLY A 44 1.59 -7.08 7.59
N THR A 45 0.45 -6.68 7.03
CA THR A 45 0.04 -7.11 5.69
C THR A 45 0.98 -6.54 4.64
N TYR A 46 1.58 -7.41 3.82
CA TYR A 46 2.40 -7.02 2.69
C TYR A 46 1.53 -6.89 1.45
N ILE A 47 1.12 -5.67 1.09
CA ILE A 47 0.28 -5.43 -0.11
C ILE A 47 0.92 -5.95 -1.40
N ARG A 48 2.26 -5.96 -1.48
CA ARG A 48 2.99 -6.58 -2.59
C ARG A 48 2.80 -8.09 -2.68
N ALA A 49 2.74 -8.78 -1.54
CA ALA A 49 2.44 -10.21 -1.50
C ALA A 49 0.99 -10.43 -1.93
N LEU A 50 0.04 -9.65 -1.40
CA LEU A 50 -1.37 -9.71 -1.80
C LEU A 50 -1.56 -9.52 -3.31
N ALA A 51 -0.86 -8.57 -3.93
CA ALA A 51 -0.90 -8.37 -5.38
C ALA A 51 -0.44 -9.63 -6.14
N ARG A 52 0.69 -10.24 -5.74
CA ARG A 52 1.16 -11.50 -6.33
C ARG A 52 0.13 -12.61 -6.16
N ASP A 53 -0.39 -12.78 -4.94
CA ASP A 53 -1.32 -13.86 -4.61
C ASP A 53 -2.65 -13.71 -5.41
N ILE A 54 -3.14 -12.48 -5.62
CA ILE A 54 -4.27 -12.19 -6.53
C ILE A 54 -3.92 -12.58 -7.97
N GLY A 55 -2.73 -12.20 -8.46
CA GLY A 55 -2.28 -12.55 -9.81
C GLY A 55 -2.12 -14.05 -10.04
N GLU A 56 -1.64 -14.79 -9.03
CA GLU A 56 -1.56 -16.25 -9.03
C GLU A 56 -2.96 -16.88 -9.08
N ALA A 57 -3.90 -16.39 -8.27
CA ALA A 57 -5.29 -16.85 -8.29
C ALA A 57 -5.99 -16.59 -9.64
N LEU A 58 -5.63 -15.51 -10.33
CA LEU A 58 -6.09 -15.16 -11.68
C LEU A 58 -5.30 -15.85 -12.80
N GLN A 59 -4.28 -16.65 -12.48
CA GLN A 59 -3.45 -17.39 -13.46
C GLN A 59 -2.69 -16.51 -14.47
N SER A 60 -2.47 -15.23 -14.17
CA SER A 60 -1.73 -14.28 -15.03
C SER A 60 -0.41 -13.82 -14.40
N GLY A 61 -0.30 -13.90 -13.07
CA GLY A 61 0.69 -13.15 -12.30
C GLY A 61 0.32 -11.66 -12.18
N ALA A 62 0.76 -11.02 -11.10
CA ALA A 62 0.56 -9.59 -10.89
C ALA A 62 1.62 -9.04 -9.94
N HIS A 63 1.86 -7.74 -10.05
CA HIS A 63 2.75 -7.01 -9.16
C HIS A 63 2.19 -5.62 -8.86
N LEU A 64 2.62 -5.05 -7.75
CA LEU A 64 2.17 -3.73 -7.32
C LEU A 64 2.87 -2.63 -8.12
N THR A 65 2.10 -1.77 -8.79
CA THR A 65 2.61 -0.62 -9.57
C THR A 65 2.47 0.70 -8.82
N ALA A 66 1.40 0.86 -8.03
CA ALA A 66 1.15 2.05 -7.22
C ALA A 66 0.55 1.65 -5.86
N LEU A 67 0.84 2.43 -4.83
CA LEU A 67 0.30 2.23 -3.49
C LEU A 67 0.17 3.56 -2.75
N GLU A 68 -1.01 3.81 -2.22
CA GLU A 68 -1.28 4.92 -1.32
C GLU A 68 -1.88 4.40 -0.02
N ARG A 69 -1.29 4.77 1.11
CA ARG A 69 -1.82 4.44 2.42
C ARG A 69 -2.71 5.58 2.89
N THR A 70 -4.02 5.41 2.74
CA THR A 70 -5.02 6.45 3.01
C THR A 70 -5.40 6.59 4.49
N ARG A 71 -5.09 5.60 5.34
CA ARG A 71 -5.40 5.60 6.77
C ARG A 71 -4.46 4.71 7.59
N VAL A 72 -4.15 5.12 8.82
CA VAL A 72 -3.49 4.31 9.86
C VAL A 72 -4.22 4.53 11.19
N GLY A 73 -4.94 3.52 11.66
CA GLY A 73 -5.82 3.69 12.82
C GLY A 73 -6.82 4.82 12.57
N ASP A 74 -6.85 5.81 13.45
CA ASP A 74 -7.73 6.97 13.35
C ASP A 74 -7.21 8.09 12.43
N VAL A 75 -5.92 8.06 12.07
CA VAL A 75 -5.29 9.10 11.25
C VAL A 75 -5.52 8.80 9.77
N ARG A 76 -6.14 9.74 9.05
CA ARG A 76 -6.39 9.69 7.61
C ARG A 76 -5.31 10.49 6.88
N LEU A 77 -5.14 10.19 5.59
CA LEU A 77 -4.25 10.95 4.72
C LEU A 77 -4.63 12.44 4.66
N ALA A 78 -5.92 12.77 4.77
CA ALA A 78 -6.39 14.16 4.84
C ALA A 78 -5.95 14.92 6.11
N ASP A 79 -5.56 14.19 7.17
CA ASP A 79 -5.04 14.78 8.41
C ASP A 79 -3.51 15.00 8.32
N CYS A 80 -2.87 14.53 7.25
CA CYS A 80 -1.43 14.61 7.08
C CYS A 80 -1.02 15.92 6.39
N LEU A 81 0.11 16.46 6.85
CA LEU A 81 0.82 17.54 6.16
C LEU A 81 1.90 16.94 5.26
N ASN A 82 2.03 17.45 4.03
CA ASN A 82 3.19 17.16 3.19
C ASN A 82 4.45 17.73 3.88
N PRO A 83 5.47 16.91 4.17
CA PRO A 83 6.67 17.38 4.87
C PRO A 83 7.39 18.55 4.19
N LEU A 84 7.22 18.72 2.88
CA LEU A 84 7.80 19.84 2.15
C LEU A 84 7.15 21.18 2.48
N ASP A 85 5.89 21.16 2.91
CA ASP A 85 5.11 22.35 3.27
C ASP A 85 5.22 22.68 4.77
N PHE A 86 6.01 21.89 5.52
CA PHE A 86 6.12 22.04 6.99
C PHE A 86 6.69 23.39 7.41
N LYS A 87 7.65 23.91 6.65
CA LYS A 87 8.33 25.17 6.98
C LYS A 87 7.36 26.35 6.90
N GLU A 88 6.63 26.45 5.80
CA GLU A 88 5.63 27.48 5.58
C GLU A 88 4.50 27.34 6.61
N TRP A 89 4.09 26.10 6.90
CA TRP A 89 3.06 25.83 7.89
C TRP A 89 3.44 26.29 9.29
N ILE A 90 4.66 26.01 9.77
CA ILE A 90 5.10 26.36 11.13
C ILE A 90 5.34 27.87 11.29
N GLU A 91 5.86 28.54 10.25
CA GLU A 91 6.08 30.00 10.26
C GLU A 91 4.76 30.79 10.32
N ALA A 92 3.65 30.19 9.85
CA ALA A 92 2.32 30.77 9.89
C ALA A 92 1.57 30.54 11.22
N GLN A 93 2.10 29.75 12.15
CA GLN A 93 1.47 29.53 13.45
C GLN A 93 1.87 30.64 14.43
N GLU A 94 0.90 31.20 15.16
CA GLU A 94 1.20 31.94 16.38
C GLU A 94 1.59 30.93 17.46
N ILE A 95 2.88 30.90 17.79
CA ILE A 95 3.38 30.08 18.90
C ILE A 95 3.35 30.97 20.14
N ASP A 96 2.40 30.70 21.04
CA ASP A 96 2.47 31.24 22.41
C ASP A 96 3.71 30.62 23.08
N ILE A 97 4.67 31.49 23.42
CA ILE A 97 5.88 31.17 24.20
C ILE A 97 5.56 31.21 25.69
#